data_AF-A0A7V8A8I4-F1
#
_entry.id   AF-A0A7V8A8I4-F1
#
_cell.length_a   1.000
_cell.length_b   1.000
_cell.length_c   1.000
_cell.angle_alpha   90.00
_cell.angle_beta   90.00
_cell.angle_gamma   90.00
#
_symmetry.space_group_name_H-M   'P 1'
#
loop_
_entity.id
_entity.type
_entity.pdbx_description
1 polymer ?
#
loop_
_entity_poly.entity_id
_entity_poly.type
_entity_poly.pdbx_seq_one_letter_code
_entity_poly.pdbx_strand_id
1 'polypeptide(L)'
;MDMIIAQNRFGLGANGLGPAAETDPKKWLSHQFEAYQSRPPSNFAIGNSADIAQRLEARQKAKAQEKKQADPSPRLQNYDDLREIYFDNVNARADFAIKSPTPFMERLVHFWANHFAISVDKIQVRALAGTYEFEAITIFWANSATY
;
A
#
# COMPACT_ATOMS: atom_id res chain seq x y z
N MET A 1 12.19 9.56 -27.72
CA MET A 1 11.64 10.02 -26.42
C MET A 1 12.84 10.40 -25.57
N ASP A 2 12.73 11.48 -24.79
CA ASP A 2 13.78 11.95 -23.87
C ASP A 2 13.59 11.28 -22.48
N MET A 3 14.68 11.04 -21.75
CA MET A 3 14.65 10.49 -20.40
C MET A 3 13.89 11.40 -19.42
N ILE A 4 14.04 12.72 -19.52
CA ILE A 4 13.28 13.67 -18.68
C ILE A 4 11.78 13.54 -18.98
N ILE A 5 11.41 13.35 -20.24
CA ILE A 5 10.02 13.12 -20.63
C ILE A 5 9.52 11.80 -20.03
N ALA A 6 10.29 10.71 -20.11
CA ALA A 6 9.88 9.43 -19.56
C ALA A 6 9.69 9.46 -18.05
N GLN A 7 10.62 10.07 -17.31
CA GLN A 7 10.54 10.19 -15.84
C GLN A 7 9.30 10.98 -15.38
N ASN A 8 8.92 12.04 -16.10
CA ASN A 8 7.76 12.86 -15.74
C ASN A 8 6.43 12.28 -16.24
N ARG A 9 6.43 11.64 -17.42
CA ARG A 9 5.21 11.09 -18.04
C ARG A 9 4.83 9.73 -17.47
N PHE A 10 5.82 8.90 -17.16
CA PHE A 10 5.61 7.52 -16.72
C PHE A 10 6.10 7.26 -15.30
N GLY A 11 7.10 7.98 -14.80
CA GLY A 11 7.49 7.90 -13.38
C GLY A 11 6.70 8.85 -12.48
N LEU A 12 7.15 8.98 -11.24
CA LEU A 12 6.64 9.95 -10.25
C LEU A 12 7.40 11.29 -10.31
N GLY A 13 8.06 11.59 -11.45
CA GLY A 13 8.94 12.73 -11.62
C GLY A 13 10.42 12.37 -11.57
N ALA A 14 11.27 13.32 -11.95
CA ALA A 14 12.71 13.15 -11.91
C ALA A 14 13.23 13.22 -10.47
N ASN A 15 13.44 12.06 -9.84
CA ASN A 15 13.92 11.96 -8.45
C ASN A 15 15.36 11.43 -8.33
N GLY A 16 16.00 11.04 -9.44
CA GLY A 16 17.36 10.51 -9.45
C GLY A 16 17.53 9.12 -8.81
N LEU A 17 16.43 8.47 -8.41
CA LEU A 17 16.46 7.16 -7.72
C LEU A 17 16.26 5.97 -8.66
N GLY A 18 15.84 6.21 -9.90
CA GLY A 18 15.74 5.18 -10.95
C GLY A 18 17.12 4.66 -11.39
N PRO A 19 17.19 3.64 -12.25
CA PRO A 19 18.45 3.08 -12.73
C PRO A 19 19.32 4.16 -13.39
N ALA A 20 20.26 4.70 -12.62
CA ALA A 20 20.96 5.96 -12.91
C ALA A 20 21.89 5.90 -14.14
N ALA A 21 22.18 4.68 -14.63
CA ALA A 21 23.03 4.43 -15.77
C ALA A 21 22.27 4.26 -17.10
N GLU A 22 20.93 4.13 -17.07
CA GLU A 22 20.18 3.91 -18.29
C GLU A 22 19.86 5.24 -18.98
N THR A 23 20.28 5.37 -20.24
CA THR A 23 20.06 6.58 -21.05
C THR A 23 18.99 6.37 -22.11
N ASP A 24 18.62 5.10 -22.40
CA ASP A 24 17.51 4.75 -23.27
C ASP A 24 16.19 4.72 -22.48
N PRO A 25 15.24 5.63 -22.75
CA PRO A 25 14.00 5.70 -21.99
C PRO A 25 13.11 4.47 -22.13
N LYS A 26 13.19 3.73 -23.25
CA LYS A 26 12.41 2.51 -23.42
C LYS A 26 12.97 1.40 -22.53
N LYS A 27 14.29 1.23 -22.50
CA LYS A 27 14.94 0.27 -21.60
C LYS A 27 14.71 0.63 -20.14
N TRP A 28 14.76 1.92 -19.81
CA TRP A 28 14.45 2.41 -18.46
C TRP A 28 13.04 2.02 -18.00
N LEU A 29 12.04 2.04 -18.89
CA LEU A 29 10.68 1.57 -18.58
C LEU A 29 10.63 0.05 -18.40
N SER A 30 11.20 -0.71 -19.35
CA SER A 30 11.14 -2.17 -19.34
C SER A 30 11.88 -2.80 -18.16
N HIS A 31 13.08 -2.34 -17.82
CA HIS A 31 13.87 -2.91 -16.70
C HIS A 31 13.16 -2.79 -15.34
N GLN A 32 12.25 -1.83 -15.19
CA GLN A 32 11.55 -1.67 -13.92
C GLN A 32 10.58 -2.81 -13.63
N PHE A 33 10.06 -3.52 -14.64
CA PHE A 33 9.23 -4.71 -14.41
C PHE A 33 10.03 -5.84 -13.75
N GLU A 34 11.30 -5.99 -14.13
CA GLU A 34 12.20 -7.01 -13.56
C GLU A 34 12.73 -6.59 -12.17
N ALA A 35 12.97 -5.30 -11.97
CA ALA A 35 13.50 -4.77 -10.71
C ALA A 35 12.41 -4.52 -9.65
N TYR A 36 11.14 -4.60 -10.01
CA TYR A 36 10.03 -4.23 -9.12
C TYR A 36 9.89 -5.19 -7.94
N GLN A 37 9.72 -4.63 -6.74
CA GLN A 37 9.38 -5.38 -5.55
C GLN A 37 8.00 -4.94 -5.06
N SER A 38 7.08 -5.89 -5.02
CA SER A 38 5.66 -5.66 -4.70
C SER A 38 5.38 -5.31 -3.25
N ARG A 39 6.33 -5.60 -2.34
CA ARG A 39 6.23 -5.25 -0.92
C ARG A 39 7.49 -4.50 -0.48
N PRO A 40 7.35 -3.40 0.29
CA PRO A 40 8.49 -2.81 0.96
C PRO A 40 9.24 -3.86 1.80
N PRO A 41 10.57 -3.69 2.01
CA PRO A 41 11.28 -4.50 2.98
C PRO A 41 10.63 -4.40 4.38
N SER A 42 10.95 -5.35 5.26
CA SER A 42 10.32 -5.56 6.57
C SER A 42 10.36 -4.36 7.55
N ASN A 43 11.04 -3.27 7.17
CA ASN A 43 11.12 -2.01 7.91
C ASN A 43 9.85 -1.14 7.80
N PHE A 44 8.91 -1.46 6.89
CA PHE A 44 7.59 -0.85 6.90
C PHE A 44 6.63 -1.76 7.69
N ALA A 45 6.23 -1.31 8.88
CA ALA A 45 5.35 -2.04 9.80
C ALA A 45 3.88 -2.10 9.32
N ILE A 46 3.68 -2.44 8.05
CA ILE A 46 2.37 -2.74 7.49
C ILE A 46 2.06 -4.19 7.86
N GLY A 47 1.19 -4.38 8.84
CA GLY A 47 0.61 -5.69 9.14
C GLY A 47 0.00 -6.27 7.87
N ASN A 48 0.11 -7.58 7.67
CA ASN A 48 -0.56 -8.23 6.54
C ASN A 48 -2.08 -8.32 6.81
N SER A 49 -2.86 -8.70 5.80
CA SER A 49 -4.32 -8.81 5.96
C SER A 49 -4.73 -9.81 7.05
N ALA A 50 -3.93 -10.85 7.30
CA ALA A 50 -4.18 -11.82 8.37
C ALA A 50 -3.98 -11.20 9.76
N ASP A 51 -2.94 -10.38 9.96
CA ASP A 51 -2.71 -9.65 11.21
C ASP A 51 -3.88 -8.68 11.50
N ILE A 52 -4.37 -8.00 10.46
CA ILE A 52 -5.51 -7.09 10.55
C ILE A 52 -6.80 -7.84 10.86
N ALA A 53 -7.02 -8.99 10.20
CA ALA A 53 -8.18 -9.84 10.45
C ALA A 53 -8.22 -10.32 11.92
N GLN A 54 -7.08 -10.79 12.45
CA GLN A 54 -6.95 -11.19 13.86
C GLN A 54 -7.29 -10.05 14.82
N ARG A 55 -6.81 -8.83 14.55
CA ARG A 55 -7.14 -7.63 15.35
C ARG A 55 -8.63 -7.29 15.30
N LEU A 56 -9.26 -7.39 14.13
CA LEU A 56 -10.70 -7.16 13.97
C LEU A 56 -11.53 -8.21 14.72
N GLU A 57 -11.14 -9.48 14.69
CA GLU A 57 -11.80 -10.54 15.44
C GLU A 57 -11.70 -10.33 16.95
N ALA A 58 -10.51 -10.02 17.46
CA ALA A 58 -10.30 -9.72 18.88
C ALA A 58 -11.21 -8.57 19.35
N ARG A 59 -11.31 -7.51 18.52
CA ARG A 59 -12.20 -6.38 18.77
C ARG A 59 -13.68 -6.77 18.78
N GLN A 60 -14.12 -7.64 17.87
CA GLN A 60 -15.50 -8.13 17.84
C GLN A 60 -15.84 -8.93 19.12
N LYS A 61 -14.92 -9.80 19.57
CA LYS A 61 -15.08 -10.59 20.80
C LYS A 61 -15.16 -9.69 22.04
N ALA A 62 -14.27 -8.70 22.16
CA ALA A 62 -14.28 -7.74 23.26
C ALA A 62 -15.62 -6.98 23.33
N LYS A 63 -16.10 -6.43 22.21
CA LYS A 63 -17.40 -5.76 22.13
C LYS A 63 -18.59 -6.66 22.51
N ALA A 64 -18.53 -7.95 22.17
CA ALA A 64 -19.58 -8.90 22.52
C ALA A 64 -19.58 -9.23 24.02
N GLN A 65 -18.42 -9.24 24.68
CA GLN A 65 -18.29 -9.42 26.12
C GLN A 65 -18.78 -8.18 26.89
N GLU A 66 -18.43 -6.97 26.45
CA GLU A 66 -18.90 -5.70 27.03
C GLU A 66 -20.43 -5.59 27.00
N LYS A 67 -21.07 -5.94 25.86
CA LYS A 67 -22.53 -5.95 25.74
C LYS A 67 -23.22 -6.89 26.73
N LYS A 68 -22.56 -7.96 27.17
CA LYS A 68 -23.10 -8.91 28.15
C LYS A 68 -22.95 -8.45 29.60
N GLN A 69 -22.04 -7.51 29.87
CA GLN A 69 -21.71 -7.07 31.23
C GLN A 69 -22.46 -5.80 31.69
N ALA A 70 -23.27 -5.17 30.83
CA ALA A 70 -24.29 -4.15 31.15
C ALA A 70 -23.89 -2.98 32.09
N ASP A 71 -22.60 -2.69 32.25
CA ASP A 71 -22.11 -1.54 33.02
C ASP A 71 -21.77 -0.38 32.08
N PRO A 72 -22.35 0.82 32.23
CA PRO A 72 -22.06 1.98 31.38
C PRO A 72 -20.72 2.63 31.80
N SER A 73 -19.63 1.89 31.70
CA SER A 73 -18.29 2.48 31.79
C SER A 73 -17.99 3.24 30.49
N PRO A 74 -17.16 4.30 30.52
CA PRO A 74 -17.00 5.21 29.39
C PRO A 74 -16.47 4.42 28.19
N ARG A 75 -17.30 4.38 27.14
CA ARG A 75 -17.03 3.80 25.81
C ARG A 75 -15.53 3.84 25.51
N LEU A 76 -14.85 2.70 25.65
CA LEU A 76 -13.42 2.62 25.44
C LEU A 76 -13.09 3.16 24.04
N GLN A 77 -12.31 4.23 24.07
CA GLN A 77 -11.90 5.10 22.97
C GLN A 77 -10.95 4.38 22.00
N ASN A 78 -11.41 3.32 21.32
CA ASN A 78 -10.60 2.61 20.32
C ASN A 78 -11.05 2.94 18.89
N TYR A 79 -11.65 4.11 18.66
CA TYR A 79 -11.88 4.60 17.28
C TYR A 79 -10.59 5.15 16.66
N ASP A 80 -9.66 5.62 17.49
CA ASP A 80 -8.42 6.24 17.05
C ASP A 80 -7.42 5.22 16.49
N ASP A 81 -7.36 4.02 17.06
CA ASP A 81 -6.37 2.98 16.73
C ASP A 81 -6.46 2.47 15.26
N LEU A 82 -7.67 2.25 14.72
CA LEU A 82 -7.83 1.81 13.32
C LEU A 82 -7.69 2.97 12.32
N ARG A 83 -7.94 4.19 12.76
CA ARG A 83 -7.73 5.39 11.96
C ARG A 83 -6.23 5.66 11.85
N GLU A 84 -5.50 5.53 12.94
CA GLU A 84 -4.04 5.62 13.00
C GLU A 84 -3.40 4.56 12.12
N ILE A 85 -3.79 3.28 12.26
CA ILE A 85 -3.34 2.22 11.35
C ILE A 85 -3.57 2.60 9.89
N TYR A 86 -4.74 3.14 9.54
CA TYR A 86 -5.02 3.57 8.16
C TYR A 86 -4.05 4.66 7.70
N PHE A 87 -3.83 5.71 8.49
CA PHE A 87 -2.90 6.79 8.14
C PHE A 87 -1.44 6.32 8.08
N ASP A 88 -1.02 5.46 9.00
CA ASP A 88 0.32 4.86 8.99
C ASP A 88 0.56 4.06 7.72
N ASN A 89 -0.43 3.30 7.28
CA ASN A 89 -0.38 2.57 6.01
C ASN A 89 -0.27 3.51 4.80
N VAL A 90 -1.09 4.57 4.77
CA VAL A 90 -1.05 5.57 3.69
C VAL A 90 0.32 6.26 3.63
N ASN A 91 0.85 6.67 4.79
CA ASN A 91 2.16 7.32 4.88
C ASN A 91 3.27 6.37 4.46
N ALA A 92 3.29 5.14 4.98
CA ALA A 92 4.25 4.11 4.63
C ALA A 92 4.25 3.81 3.12
N ARG A 93 3.07 3.73 2.51
CA ARG A 93 2.91 3.50 1.06
C ARG A 93 3.43 4.66 0.23
N ALA A 94 3.12 5.89 0.62
CA ALA A 94 3.59 7.10 -0.05
C ALA A 94 5.11 7.21 0.02
N ASP A 95 5.68 6.99 1.20
CA ASP A 95 7.12 6.96 1.44
C ASP A 95 7.83 5.91 0.58
N PHE A 96 7.24 4.71 0.49
CA PHE A 96 7.76 3.64 -0.37
C PHE A 96 7.75 4.04 -1.85
N ALA A 97 6.62 4.57 -2.35
CA ALA A 97 6.52 5.02 -3.75
C ALA A 97 7.58 6.06 -4.12
N ILE A 98 7.77 7.06 -3.24
CA ILE A 98 8.70 8.17 -3.51
C ILE A 98 10.17 7.69 -3.51
N LYS A 99 10.50 6.74 -2.63
CA LYS A 99 11.86 6.21 -2.46
C LYS A 99 12.17 5.02 -3.38
N SER A 100 11.18 4.52 -4.12
CA SER A 100 11.30 3.34 -4.96
C SER A 100 12.27 3.58 -6.14
N PRO A 101 13.19 2.64 -6.43
CA PRO A 101 14.03 2.71 -7.63
C PRO A 101 13.26 2.35 -8.91
N THR A 102 11.99 1.96 -8.80
CA THR A 102 11.11 1.61 -9.91
C THR A 102 9.88 2.53 -9.98
N PRO A 103 10.05 3.86 -10.18
CA PRO A 103 8.96 4.83 -10.11
C PRO A 103 7.87 4.66 -11.19
N PHE A 104 8.17 4.02 -12.32
CA PHE A 104 7.15 3.67 -13.32
C PHE A 104 6.18 2.62 -12.79
N MET A 105 6.70 1.59 -12.12
CA MET A 105 5.88 0.54 -11.53
C MET A 105 5.01 1.10 -10.40
N GLU A 106 5.56 2.01 -9.58
CA GLU A 106 4.78 2.71 -8.56
C GLU A 106 3.62 3.50 -9.17
N ARG A 107 3.85 4.16 -10.32
CA ARG A 107 2.78 4.89 -11.02
C ARG A 107 1.70 3.95 -11.57
N LEU A 108 2.07 2.78 -12.09
CA LEU A 108 1.10 1.77 -12.53
C LEU A 108 0.26 1.25 -11.36
N VAL A 109 0.91 0.95 -10.23
CA VAL A 109 0.21 0.52 -9.01
C VAL A 109 -0.76 1.60 -8.54
N HIS A 110 -0.33 2.88 -8.51
CA HIS A 110 -1.21 3.97 -8.13
C HIS A 110 -2.39 4.15 -9.10
N PHE A 111 -2.15 4.02 -10.41
CA PHE A 111 -3.22 4.05 -11.41
C PHE A 111 -4.28 2.97 -11.15
N TRP A 112 -3.86 1.73 -10.92
CA TRP A 112 -4.79 0.62 -10.69
C TRP A 112 -5.44 0.66 -9.29
N ALA A 113 -4.73 1.13 -8.27
CA ALA A 113 -5.30 1.35 -6.94
C ALA A 113 -6.43 2.40 -6.99
N ASN A 114 -6.26 3.46 -7.78
CA ASN A 114 -7.30 4.46 -8.01
C ASN A 114 -8.45 3.92 -8.89
N HIS A 115 -8.16 3.02 -9.83
CA HIS A 115 -9.18 2.45 -10.73
C HIS A 115 -10.04 1.39 -10.03
N PHE A 116 -9.43 0.52 -9.23
CA PHE A 116 -10.10 -0.50 -8.42
C PHE A 116 -10.28 -0.05 -6.97
N ALA A 117 -10.62 1.23 -6.79
CA ALA A 117 -10.77 1.82 -5.47
C ALA A 117 -11.85 1.11 -4.63
N ILE A 118 -11.56 0.98 -3.33
CA ILE A 118 -12.47 0.43 -2.33
C ILE A 118 -12.99 1.53 -1.41
N SER A 119 -14.26 1.45 -0.99
CA SER A 119 -14.81 2.38 0.01
C SER A 119 -14.37 2.01 1.43
N VAL A 120 -13.84 3.00 2.16
CA VAL A 120 -13.38 2.88 3.55
C VAL A 120 -14.44 3.31 4.60
N ASP A 121 -15.70 3.38 4.19
CA ASP A 121 -16.82 3.76 5.06
C ASP A 121 -17.06 2.71 6.15
N LYS A 122 -16.83 1.44 5.83
CA LYS A 122 -16.92 0.32 6.78
C LYS A 122 -15.60 0.17 7.53
N ILE A 123 -15.69 0.06 8.86
CA ILE A 123 -14.52 -0.03 9.74
C ILE A 123 -13.60 -1.22 9.42
N GLN A 124 -14.18 -2.33 8.97
CA GLN A 124 -13.43 -3.53 8.56
C GLN A 124 -12.61 -3.26 7.29
N VAL A 125 -13.20 -2.56 6.32
CA VAL A 125 -12.53 -2.23 5.05
C VAL A 125 -11.47 -1.18 5.25
N ARG A 126 -11.73 -0.18 6.12
CA ARG A 126 -10.73 0.86 6.47
C ARG A 126 -9.44 0.26 7.01
N ALA A 127 -9.55 -0.75 7.88
CA ALA A 127 -8.39 -1.42 8.44
C ALA A 127 -7.60 -2.17 7.34
N LEU A 128 -8.29 -2.81 6.39
CA LEU A 128 -7.68 -3.58 5.30
C LEU A 128 -7.22 -2.72 4.11
N ALA A 129 -7.57 -1.44 4.07
CA ALA A 129 -7.33 -0.60 2.91
C ALA A 129 -5.85 -0.43 2.59
N GLY A 130 -4.99 -0.35 3.61
CA GLY A 130 -3.54 -0.31 3.43
C GLY A 130 -2.98 -1.58 2.79
N THR A 131 -3.45 -2.75 3.22
CA THR A 131 -2.97 -4.04 2.69
C THR A 131 -3.45 -4.35 1.28
N TYR A 132 -4.58 -3.77 0.86
CA TYR A 132 -5.16 -4.03 -0.45
C TYR A 132 -4.20 -3.69 -1.60
N GLU A 133 -3.48 -2.58 -1.52
CA GLU A 133 -2.51 -2.22 -2.56
C GLU A 133 -1.41 -3.28 -2.67
N PHE A 134 -0.82 -3.71 -1.55
CA PHE A 134 0.31 -4.64 -1.53
C PHE A 134 -0.08 -6.10 -1.77
N GLU A 135 -1.29 -6.51 -1.40
CA GLU A 135 -1.69 -7.91 -1.46
C GLU A 135 -2.62 -8.21 -2.64
N ALA A 136 -3.26 -7.21 -3.24
CA ALA A 136 -4.11 -7.39 -4.42
C ALA A 136 -3.55 -6.71 -5.68
N ILE A 137 -3.09 -5.46 -5.59
CA ILE A 137 -2.65 -4.71 -6.78
C ILE A 137 -1.23 -5.08 -7.19
N THR A 138 -0.26 -5.07 -6.27
CA THR A 138 1.16 -5.23 -6.62
C THR A 138 1.55 -6.68 -6.95
N ILE A 139 0.88 -7.69 -6.35
CA ILE A 139 1.12 -9.11 -6.62
C ILE A 139 0.86 -9.46 -8.09
N PHE A 140 -0.14 -8.83 -8.71
CA PHE A 140 -0.43 -9.02 -10.14
C PHE A 140 0.81 -8.72 -11.00
N TRP A 141 1.54 -7.65 -10.67
CA TRP A 141 2.73 -7.24 -11.41
C TRP A 141 3.96 -8.08 -11.07
N ALA A 142 4.17 -8.44 -9.81
CA ALA A 142 5.30 -9.27 -9.40
C ALA A 142 5.30 -10.68 -10.03
N ASN A 143 4.12 -11.26 -10.27
CA ASN A 143 4.00 -12.58 -10.89
C ASN A 143 3.94 -12.54 -12.43
N SER A 144 3.85 -11.34 -13.02
CA SER A 144 3.80 -11.17 -14.48
C SER A 144 5.18 -11.15 -15.15
N ALA A 145 6.28 -11.06 -14.38
CA ALA A 145 7.66 -11.09 -14.88
C ALA A 145 8.18 -12.51 -15.21
N THR A 146 7.37 -13.55 -14.97
CA THR A 146 7.72 -14.97 -15.16
C THR A 146 7.12 -15.63 -16.41
N TYR A 147 6.54 -14.86 -17.34
CA TYR A 147 5.97 -15.35 -18.60
C TYR A 147 6.57 -14.68 -19.83
#